data_AF-A0A7S3WKA9-F1
#
_entry.id   AF-A0A7S3WKA9-F1
#
_cell.length_a   1.000
_cell.length_b   1.000
_cell.length_c   1.000
_cell.angle_alpha   90.00
_cell.angle_beta   90.00
_cell.angle_gamma   90.00
#
_symmetry.space_group_name_H-M   'P 1'
#
loop_
_entity.id
_entity.type
_entity.pdbx_description
1 polymer ?
#
loop_
_entity_poly.entity_id
_entity_poly.type
_entity_poly.pdbx_seq_one_letter_code
_entity_poly.pdbx_strand_id
1 'polypeptide(L)'
;SEYTQDELIEEVTETMDSTDLFDFFYLPWDLQNGGNAGYAFVNFHDNGIAQKAVRLFSSYKFRKHDSKKTGKVAPAHIQGLENNLRHLRDRAVVHGNHPCSPVVMWRGEKVELSAVFQALRAQDALQKFAGGGGGGGSG
;
A
#
# COMPACT_ATOMS: atom_id res chain seq x y z
N SER A 1 10.05 -17.84 10.78
CA SER A 1 9.23 -17.84 9.56
C SER A 1 8.61 -16.48 9.41
N GLU A 2 8.69 -15.92 8.22
CA GLU A 2 8.34 -14.54 7.91
C GLU A 2 6.97 -14.49 7.25
N TYR A 3 6.18 -13.46 7.56
CA TYR A 3 4.93 -13.22 6.85
C TYR A 3 5.20 -12.89 5.40
N THR A 4 4.47 -13.56 4.51
CA THR A 4 4.26 -13.06 3.16
C THR A 4 3.21 -11.96 3.17
N GLN A 5 3.19 -11.15 2.11
CA GLN A 5 2.19 -10.10 1.95
C GLN A 5 0.77 -10.68 1.89
N ASP A 6 0.60 -11.83 1.25
CA ASP A 6 -0.69 -12.50 1.11
C ASP A 6 -1.19 -13.09 2.43
N GLU A 7 -0.30 -13.72 3.21
CA GLU A 7 -0.64 -14.22 4.56
C GLU A 7 -1.08 -13.08 5.48
N LEU A 8 -0.41 -11.93 5.39
CA LEU A 8 -0.74 -10.78 6.23
C LEU A 8 -2.05 -10.11 5.79
N ILE A 9 -2.30 -10.02 4.48
CA ILE A 9 -3.59 -9.55 3.93
C ILE A 9 -4.73 -10.46 4.40
N GLU A 10 -4.58 -11.78 4.28
CA GLU A 10 -5.59 -12.75 4.72
C GLU A 10 -5.88 -12.62 6.22
N GLU A 11 -4.84 -12.56 7.06
CA GLU A 11 -5.07 -12.42 8.50
C GLU A 11 -5.71 -11.08 8.87
N VAL A 12 -5.41 -10.00 8.14
CA VAL A 12 -6.05 -8.69 8.34
C VAL A 12 -7.52 -8.73 7.97
N THR A 13 -7.88 -9.28 6.81
CA THR A 13 -9.28 -9.36 6.35
C THR A 13 -10.13 -10.28 7.23
N GLU A 14 -9.57 -11.42 7.67
CA GLU A 14 -10.21 -12.31 8.65
C GLU A 14 -10.48 -11.61 9.98
N THR A 15 -9.47 -10.91 10.54
CA THR A 15 -9.58 -10.28 11.86
C THR A 15 -10.54 -9.09 11.84
N MET A 16 -10.62 -8.39 10.70
CA MET A 16 -11.49 -7.23 10.52
C MET A 16 -12.90 -7.59 10.04
N ASP A 17 -13.11 -8.85 9.65
CA ASP A 17 -14.36 -9.42 9.10
C ASP A 17 -14.85 -8.68 7.85
N SER A 18 -13.93 -8.42 6.92
CA SER A 18 -14.25 -7.82 5.61
C SER A 18 -13.08 -7.98 4.65
N THR A 19 -13.37 -8.18 3.36
CA THR A 19 -12.37 -8.21 2.29
C THR A 19 -12.13 -6.83 1.65
N ASP A 20 -13.06 -5.88 1.81
CA ASP A 20 -12.98 -4.54 1.21
C ASP A 20 -12.72 -3.48 2.30
N LEU A 21 -11.47 -3.39 2.72
CA LEU A 21 -11.04 -2.56 3.85
C LEU A 21 -10.06 -1.45 3.47
N PHE A 22 -9.23 -1.72 2.46
CA PHE A 22 -8.11 -0.89 2.04
C PHE A 22 -7.93 -1.00 0.53
N ASP A 23 -7.33 0.04 -0.05
CA ASP A 23 -7.02 0.11 -1.48
C ASP A 23 -5.52 -0.03 -1.77
N PHE A 24 -4.69 -0.05 -0.72
CA PHE A 24 -3.23 -0.19 -0.81
C PHE A 24 -2.69 -1.02 0.35
N PHE A 25 -1.79 -1.95 0.03
CA PHE A 25 -1.04 -2.73 0.99
C PHE A 25 0.41 -2.88 0.52
N TYR A 26 1.37 -2.70 1.42
CA TYR A 26 2.79 -2.89 1.10
C TYR A 26 3.56 -3.45 2.30
N LEU A 27 4.05 -4.67 2.17
CA LEU A 27 4.99 -5.32 3.10
C LEU A 27 6.40 -5.34 2.47
N PRO A 28 7.30 -4.40 2.84
CA PRO A 28 8.64 -4.37 2.29
C PRO A 28 9.45 -5.62 2.69
N TRP A 29 10.25 -6.10 1.76
CA TRP A 29 11.22 -7.17 2.00
C TRP A 29 12.61 -6.60 2.20
N ASP A 30 13.25 -7.01 3.27
CA ASP A 30 14.62 -6.68 3.59
C ASP A 30 15.55 -7.74 2.99
N LEU A 31 16.21 -7.36 1.89
CA LEU A 31 17.17 -8.22 1.20
C LEU A 31 18.45 -8.48 2.02
N GLN A 32 18.81 -7.59 2.95
CA GLN A 32 20.01 -7.79 3.79
C GLN A 32 19.75 -8.81 4.88
N ASN A 33 18.56 -8.76 5.49
CA ASN A 33 18.18 -9.66 6.57
C ASN A 33 17.44 -10.92 6.09
N GLY A 34 17.07 -11.00 4.81
CA GLY A 34 16.42 -12.16 4.21
C GLY A 34 14.99 -12.40 4.71
N GLY A 35 14.24 -11.34 5.00
CA GLY A 35 12.90 -11.43 5.58
C GLY A 35 12.05 -10.19 5.32
N ASN A 36 10.87 -10.10 5.94
CA ASN A 36 10.10 -8.85 5.88
C ASN A 36 10.76 -7.78 6.77
N ALA A 37 10.52 -6.50 6.46
CA ALA A 37 11.10 -5.39 7.21
C ALA A 37 10.50 -5.20 8.63
N GLY A 38 9.53 -6.02 9.03
CA GLY A 38 8.85 -5.94 10.31
C GLY A 38 7.75 -4.88 10.41
N TYR A 39 7.37 -4.26 9.28
CA TYR A 39 6.26 -3.30 9.21
C TYR A 39 5.57 -3.37 7.84
N ALA A 40 4.31 -2.94 7.78
CA ALA A 40 3.55 -2.82 6.54
C ALA A 40 2.88 -1.44 6.46
N PHE A 41 2.64 -0.97 5.24
CA PHE A 41 1.80 0.19 4.97
C PHE A 41 0.43 -0.29 4.48
N VAL A 42 -0.64 0.30 5.03
CA VAL A 42 -2.02 -0.01 4.65
C VAL A 42 -2.77 1.30 4.50
N ASN A 43 -3.44 1.52 3.36
CA ASN A 43 -4.32 2.67 3.16
C ASN A 43 -5.78 2.22 3.26
N PHE A 44 -6.37 2.38 4.44
CA PHE A 44 -7.78 2.05 4.67
C PHE A 44 -8.72 3.05 3.98
N HIS A 45 -9.91 2.58 3.56
CA HIS A 45 -10.89 3.41 2.84
C HIS A 45 -11.37 4.61 3.64
N ASP A 46 -11.52 4.46 4.95
CA ASP A 46 -11.98 5.53 5.82
C ASP A 46 -11.36 5.48 7.23
N ASN A 47 -11.56 6.58 7.96
CA ASN A 47 -11.02 6.75 9.30
C ASN A 47 -11.61 5.76 10.32
N GLY A 48 -12.87 5.38 10.19
CA GLY A 48 -13.52 4.40 11.06
C GLY A 48 -12.88 3.01 10.95
N ILE A 49 -12.56 2.57 9.73
CA ILE A 49 -11.82 1.33 9.48
C ILE A 49 -10.41 1.43 10.07
N ALA A 50 -9.69 2.54 9.82
CA ALA A 50 -8.36 2.74 10.37
C ALA A 50 -8.35 2.71 11.92
N GLN A 51 -9.34 3.35 12.57
CA GLN A 51 -9.49 3.31 14.02
C GLN A 51 -9.81 1.90 14.54
N LYS A 52 -10.66 1.14 13.82
CA LYS A 52 -10.93 -0.27 14.16
C LYS A 52 -9.65 -1.10 14.07
N ALA A 53 -8.85 -0.90 13.03
CA ALA A 53 -7.55 -1.56 12.87
C ALA A 53 -6.60 -1.20 14.02
N VAL A 54 -6.52 0.07 14.45
CA VAL A 54 -5.72 0.47 15.61
C VAL A 54 -6.15 -0.28 16.86
N ARG A 55 -7.46 -0.40 17.14
CA ARG A 55 -7.96 -1.11 18.32
C ARG A 55 -7.68 -2.61 18.28
N LEU A 56 -7.82 -3.24 17.11
CA LEU A 56 -7.69 -4.70 16.97
C LEU A 56 -6.24 -5.16 16.87
N PHE A 57 -5.38 -4.41 16.16
CA PHE A 57 -4.01 -4.83 15.86
C PHE A 57 -2.96 -4.25 16.82
N SER A 58 -3.33 -3.29 17.68
CA SER A 58 -2.44 -2.87 18.78
C SER A 58 -2.31 -3.99 19.80
N SER A 59 -1.07 -4.43 20.06
CA SER A 59 -0.76 -5.58 20.92
C SER A 59 -1.26 -6.93 20.38
N TYR A 60 -1.71 -6.99 19.13
CA TYR A 60 -2.17 -8.23 18.51
C TYR A 60 -1.00 -9.19 18.25
N LYS A 61 -1.22 -10.47 18.56
CA LYS A 61 -0.28 -11.54 18.26
C LYS A 61 -0.70 -12.20 16.96
N PHE A 62 0.06 -11.92 15.91
CA PHE A 62 -0.06 -12.53 14.59
C PHE A 62 0.09 -14.06 14.68
N ARG A 63 -0.82 -14.80 14.02
CA ARG A 63 -1.10 -16.22 14.32
C ARG A 63 -0.49 -17.23 13.35
N LYS A 64 -0.14 -16.85 12.13
CA LYS A 64 0.36 -17.75 11.08
C LYS A 64 1.78 -18.27 11.37
N HIS A 65 2.58 -17.51 12.12
CA HIS A 65 3.96 -17.87 12.49
C HIS A 65 4.16 -17.75 14.00
N ASP A 66 5.04 -18.58 14.60
CA ASP A 66 5.32 -18.58 16.05
C ASP A 66 6.22 -17.42 16.50
N SER A 67 5.82 -16.20 16.13
CA SER A 67 6.48 -14.97 16.54
C SER A 67 5.99 -14.53 17.91
N LYS A 68 6.92 -14.10 18.76
CA LYS A 68 6.61 -13.42 20.02
C LYS A 68 6.33 -11.93 19.84
N LYS A 69 6.53 -11.39 18.63
CA LYS A 69 6.32 -9.96 18.34
C LYS A 69 4.82 -9.66 18.31
N THR A 70 4.44 -8.53 18.91
CA THR A 70 3.09 -7.99 18.85
C THR A 70 3.02 -6.80 17.90
N GLY A 71 1.87 -6.59 17.27
CA GLY A 71 1.63 -5.46 16.39
C GLY A 71 1.53 -4.11 17.11
N LYS A 72 1.84 -3.05 16.37
CA LYS A 72 1.50 -1.67 16.69
C LYS A 72 1.03 -0.99 15.41
N VAL A 73 -0.09 -0.29 15.48
CA VAL A 73 -0.60 0.51 14.38
C VAL A 73 -0.40 1.98 14.70
N ALA A 74 0.12 2.74 13.74
CA ALA A 74 0.28 4.18 13.85
C ALA A 74 0.04 4.83 12.47
N PRO A 75 -0.40 6.10 12.43
CA PRO A 75 -0.51 6.83 11.18
C PRO A 75 0.85 6.88 10.46
N ALA A 76 0.85 6.56 9.17
CA ALA A 76 2.03 6.69 8.31
C ALA A 76 2.32 8.16 7.97
N HIS A 77 3.57 8.48 7.65
CA HIS A 77 3.93 9.84 7.21
C HIS A 77 3.28 10.21 5.87
N ILE A 78 3.19 9.24 4.96
CA ILE A 78 2.51 9.39 3.66
C ILE A 78 1.07 8.91 3.84
N GLN A 79 0.11 9.74 3.41
CA GLN A 79 -1.32 9.49 3.56
C GLN A 79 -2.01 9.48 2.20
N GLY A 80 -2.90 8.51 1.98
CA GLY A 80 -3.69 8.37 0.75
C GLY A 80 -3.01 7.51 -0.34
N LEU A 81 -3.83 6.79 -1.10
CA LEU A 81 -3.42 5.91 -2.19
C LEU A 81 -2.51 6.61 -3.21
N GLU A 82 -2.95 7.76 -3.75
CA GLU A 82 -2.21 8.47 -4.79
C GLU A 82 -0.80 8.87 -4.32
N ASN A 83 -0.68 9.38 -3.09
CA ASN A 83 0.61 9.78 -2.52
C ASN A 83 1.53 8.57 -2.30
N ASN A 84 0.98 7.44 -1.84
CA ASN A 84 1.74 6.19 -1.70
C ASN A 84 2.26 5.69 -3.06
N LEU A 85 1.41 5.69 -4.08
CA LEU A 85 1.80 5.31 -5.45
C LEU A 85 2.87 6.25 -6.01
N ARG A 86 2.69 7.57 -5.87
CA ARG A 86 3.68 8.57 -6.32
C ARG A 86 5.02 8.40 -5.60
N HIS A 87 5.02 8.09 -4.31
CA HIS A 87 6.25 7.85 -3.54
C HIS A 87 7.01 6.61 -4.02
N LEU A 88 6.30 5.58 -4.46
CA LEU A 88 6.89 4.31 -4.87
C LEU A 88 7.18 4.23 -6.37
N ARG A 89 6.65 5.15 -7.18
CA ARG A 89 6.70 5.14 -8.65
C ARG A 89 8.08 4.85 -9.23
N ASP A 90 9.12 5.45 -8.66
CA ASP A 90 10.49 5.40 -9.20
C ASP A 90 11.36 4.37 -8.44
N ARG A 91 10.75 3.52 -7.61
CA ARG A 91 11.44 2.51 -6.80
C ARG A 91 11.55 1.18 -7.55
N ALA A 92 12.68 0.50 -7.39
CA ALA A 92 12.93 -0.83 -8.00
C ALA A 92 11.84 -1.86 -7.67
N VAL A 93 11.22 -1.75 -6.48
CA VAL A 93 10.14 -2.64 -6.02
C VAL A 93 8.89 -2.61 -6.91
N VAL A 94 8.72 -1.57 -7.75
CA VAL A 94 7.60 -1.44 -8.69
C VAL A 94 7.89 -2.06 -10.06
N HIS A 95 9.15 -2.13 -10.48
CA HIS A 95 9.51 -2.48 -11.86
C HIS A 95 9.84 -3.96 -12.07
N GLY A 96 9.99 -4.74 -11.01
CA GLY A 96 10.50 -6.12 -11.08
C GLY A 96 9.46 -7.25 -10.99
N ASN A 97 8.16 -6.95 -10.93
CA ASN A 97 7.11 -7.93 -10.54
C ASN A 97 7.56 -8.78 -9.33
N HIS A 98 8.06 -8.10 -8.30
CA HIS A 98 8.64 -8.75 -7.14
C HIS A 98 7.49 -9.26 -6.25
N PRO A 99 7.62 -10.41 -5.57
CA PRO A 99 6.62 -10.86 -4.58
C PRO A 99 6.34 -9.84 -3.45
N CYS A 100 7.17 -8.82 -3.35
CA CYS A 100 7.13 -7.77 -2.35
C CYS A 100 6.79 -6.42 -2.99
N SER A 101 6.32 -6.40 -4.24
CA SER A 101 5.70 -5.24 -4.86
C SER A 101 4.44 -4.84 -4.09
N PRO A 102 4.11 -3.54 -4.00
CA PRO A 102 2.85 -3.11 -3.40
C PRO A 102 1.64 -3.75 -4.08
N VAL A 103 0.61 -4.02 -3.29
CA VAL A 103 -0.68 -4.50 -3.76
C VAL A 103 -1.66 -3.33 -3.76
N VAL A 104 -2.31 -3.11 -4.89
CA VAL A 104 -3.45 -2.21 -5.00
C VAL A 104 -4.71 -3.05 -5.05
N MET A 105 -5.75 -2.62 -4.33
CA MET A 105 -7.01 -3.34 -4.26
C MET A 105 -8.18 -2.46 -4.69
N TRP A 106 -9.18 -3.09 -5.31
CA TRP A 106 -10.42 -2.45 -5.71
C TRP A 106 -11.59 -3.39 -5.41
N ARG A 107 -12.48 -2.97 -4.51
CA ARG A 107 -13.63 -3.78 -4.04
C ARG A 107 -13.21 -5.15 -3.50
N GLY A 108 -12.14 -5.16 -2.71
CA GLY A 108 -11.54 -6.37 -2.14
C GLY A 108 -10.76 -7.26 -3.11
N GLU A 109 -10.61 -6.87 -4.38
CA GLU A 109 -9.87 -7.64 -5.38
C GLU A 109 -8.53 -6.99 -5.73
N LYS A 110 -7.50 -7.79 -6.00
CA LYS A 110 -6.18 -7.28 -6.40
C LYS A 110 -6.24 -6.71 -7.82
N VAL A 111 -5.68 -5.51 -7.98
CA VAL A 111 -5.51 -4.85 -9.28
C VAL A 111 -4.06 -4.98 -9.74
N GLU A 112 -3.86 -5.16 -11.04
CA GLU A 112 -2.54 -5.25 -11.64
C GLU A 112 -1.78 -3.93 -11.47
N LEU A 113 -0.64 -3.97 -10.78
CA LEU A 113 0.10 -2.78 -10.35
C LEU A 113 0.61 -1.96 -11.54
N SER A 114 1.04 -2.60 -12.63
CA SER A 114 1.56 -1.91 -13.81
C SER A 114 0.48 -1.08 -14.51
N ALA A 115 -0.76 -1.56 -14.55
CA ALA A 115 -1.93 -0.87 -15.07
C ALA A 115 -2.25 0.36 -14.21
N VAL A 116 -2.16 0.25 -12.88
CA VAL A 116 -2.32 1.39 -11.96
C VAL A 116 -1.29 2.48 -12.28
N PHE A 117 -0.01 2.11 -12.43
CA PHE A 117 1.02 3.07 -12.77
C PHE A 117 0.91 3.62 -14.20
N GLN A 118 0.36 2.85 -15.15
CA GLN A 118 0.05 3.36 -16.48
C GLN A 118 -1.04 4.42 -16.43
N ALA A 119 -2.10 4.19 -15.66
CA ALA A 119 -3.17 5.17 -15.45
C ALA A 119 -2.65 6.44 -14.77
N LEU A 120 -1.81 6.31 -13.74
CA LEU A 120 -1.20 7.45 -13.06
C LEU A 120 -0.34 8.31 -14.01
N ARG A 121 0.46 7.67 -14.87
CA ARG A 121 1.24 8.38 -15.90
C ARG A 121 0.36 9.08 -16.93
N ALA A 122 -0.76 8.46 -17.33
CA ALA A 122 -1.71 9.07 -18.25
C ALA A 122 -2.39 10.31 -17.63
N GLN A 123 -2.77 10.23 -16.35
CA GLN A 123 -3.32 11.36 -15.60
C GLN A 123 -2.33 12.54 -15.54
N ASP A 124 -1.06 12.27 -15.21
CA ASP A 124 0.01 13.29 -15.20
C ASP A 124 0.18 13.94 -16.59
N ALA A 125 0.08 13.16 -17.67
CA ALA A 125 0.16 13.67 -19.04
C ALA A 125 -1.03 14.60 -19.37
N LEU A 126 -2.26 14.20 -19.05
CA LEU A 126 -3.46 15.00 -19.28
C LEU A 126 -3.41 16.34 -18.52
N GLN A 127 -2.95 16.33 -17.27
CA GLN A 127 -2.80 17.55 -16.48
C GLN A 127 -1.79 18.53 -17.10
N LYS A 128 -0.68 18.04 -17.66
CA LYS A 128 0.30 18.88 -18.37
C LYS A 128 -0.31 19.59 -19.59
N PHE A 129 -1.12 18.88 -20.37
CA PHE A 129 -1.79 19.49 -21.53
C PHE A 129 -2.87 20.49 -21.12
N ALA A 130 -3.64 20.20 -20.06
CA ALA A 130 -4.65 21.12 -19.54
C ALA A 130 -4.03 22.39 -18.93
N GLY A 131 -2.83 22.30 -18.34
CA GLY A 131 -2.10 23.43 -17.76
C GLY A 131 -1.28 24.28 -18.75
N GLY A 132 -1.13 23.84 -20.00
CA GLY A 132 -0.25 24.47 -21.00
C GLY A 132 -0.82 25.67 -21.76
N GLY A 133 -2.00 26.18 -21.42
CA GLY A 133 -2.70 27.25 -22.15
C GLY A 133 -2.34 28.70 -21.78
N GLY A 134 -1.29 28.94 -20.98
CA GLY A 134 -0.97 30.26 -20.42
C GLY A 134 0.48 30.70 -20.66
N GLY A 135 0.85 30.95 -21.91
CA GLY A 135 2.13 31.56 -22.28
C GLY A 135 1.91 32.62 -23.35
N GLY A 136 1.40 33.77 -22.93
CA GLY A 136 1.15 34.92 -23.80
C GLY A 136 2.43 35.44 -24.44
N GLY A 137 2.32 35.80 -25.71
CA GLY A 137 3.35 36.57 -26.40
C GLY A 137 3.49 37.97 -25.83
N SER A 138 4.72 38.47 -25.78
CA SER A 138 5.06 39.87 -26.03
C SER A 138 6.53 39.90 -26.43
N GLY A 139 6.79 40.24 -27.68
CA GLY A 139 8.10 40.42 -28.30
C GLY A 139 7.90 40.84 -29.74
#